data_AF-A0A1Y1Z7I7-F1
#
_entry.id   AF-A0A1Y1Z7I7-F1
#
_cell.length_a   1.000
_cell.length_b   1.000
_cell.length_c   1.000
_cell.angle_alpha   90.00
_cell.angle_beta   90.00
_cell.angle_gamma   90.00
#
_symmetry.space_group_name_H-M   'P 1'
#
loop_
_entity.id
_entity.type
_entity.pdbx_description
1 polymer ?
#
loop_
_entity_poly.entity_id
_entity_poly.type
_entity_poly.pdbx_seq_one_letter_code
_entity_poly.pdbx_strand_id
1 'polypeptide(L)'
;MAKLITNVFEYGSTTFGYATCEKLGDGRGYTCGLVGFTTGTNDALAVIAAYDKLKPGSELSKFIPELTRISKLDWDTNGRDNTNKLQGFTEAWSKISCSDPLFRAVQDKVADQLYLVPGLQLGEAAGVQTNLGKAIMY
;
A
#
# COMPACT_ATOMS: atom_id res chain seq x y z
N MET A 1 2.51 -12.42 -12.43
CA MET A 1 2.07 -11.83 -13.71
C MET A 1 0.97 -10.79 -13.52
N ALA A 2 -0.08 -11.06 -12.72
CA ALA A 2 -1.16 -10.10 -12.45
C ALA A 2 -0.64 -8.72 -11.98
N LYS A 3 0.22 -8.67 -10.94
CA LYS A 3 0.94 -7.46 -10.49
C LYS A 3 1.63 -6.68 -11.61
N LEU A 4 2.27 -7.37 -12.56
CA LEU A 4 2.97 -6.73 -13.68
C LEU A 4 1.97 -6.10 -14.67
N ILE A 5 0.88 -6.80 -14.97
CA ILE A 5 -0.21 -6.28 -15.81
C ILE A 5 -0.80 -5.02 -15.17
N THR A 6 -1.11 -5.07 -13.88
CA THR A 6 -1.61 -3.92 -13.11
C THR A 6 -0.61 -2.77 -13.16
N ASN A 7 0.68 -3.02 -12.90
CA ASN A 7 1.70 -1.96 -12.92
C ASN A 7 1.84 -1.28 -14.30
N VAL A 8 1.63 -2.02 -15.40
CA VAL A 8 1.58 -1.42 -16.75
C VAL A 8 0.36 -0.53 -16.92
N PHE A 9 -0.80 -0.91 -16.39
CA PHE A 9 -2.00 -0.06 -16.45
C PHE A 9 -1.90 1.17 -15.55
N GLU A 10 -1.33 1.03 -14.36
CA GLU A 10 -1.20 2.12 -13.38
C GLU A 10 -0.09 3.13 -13.77
N TYR A 11 1.05 2.63 -14.26
CA TYR A 11 2.26 3.45 -14.43
C TYR A 11 2.86 3.41 -15.84
N GLY A 12 2.26 2.68 -16.79
CA GLY A 12 2.81 2.53 -18.13
C GLY A 12 4.18 1.83 -18.16
N SER A 13 4.53 1.08 -17.11
CA SER A 13 5.88 0.56 -16.88
C SER A 13 5.87 -0.86 -16.34
N THR A 14 6.96 -1.61 -16.56
CA THR A 14 7.21 -2.91 -15.93
C THR A 14 8.02 -2.80 -14.64
N THR A 15 8.48 -1.61 -14.29
CA THR A 15 9.24 -1.33 -13.07
C THR A 15 8.31 -0.96 -11.94
N PHE A 16 8.38 -1.67 -10.82
CA PHE A 16 7.53 -1.45 -9.67
C PHE A 16 7.95 -0.23 -8.83
N GLY A 17 7.00 0.65 -8.52
CA GLY A 17 7.21 1.88 -7.77
C GLY A 17 7.34 1.72 -6.26
N TYR A 18 8.12 0.75 -5.75
CA TYR A 18 8.22 0.47 -4.31
C TYR A 18 8.57 1.72 -3.48
N ALA A 19 9.43 2.60 -4.00
CA ALA A 19 9.90 3.81 -3.32
C ALA A 19 9.05 5.06 -3.62
N THR A 20 8.09 4.99 -4.55
CA THR A 20 7.22 6.10 -4.89
C THR A 20 6.32 6.42 -3.70
N CYS A 21 6.19 7.69 -3.33
CA CYS A 21 5.30 8.13 -2.26
C CYS A 21 5.04 9.64 -2.41
N GLU A 22 3.81 10.02 -2.74
CA GLU A 22 3.46 11.39 -3.11
C GLU A 22 2.05 11.77 -2.68
N LYS A 23 1.76 13.07 -2.60
CA LYS A 23 0.41 13.58 -2.32
C LYS A 23 -0.25 13.97 -3.64
N LEU A 24 -1.22 13.17 -4.07
CA LEU A 24 -1.89 13.35 -5.36
C LEU A 24 -3.03 14.37 -5.31
N GLY A 25 -3.51 14.75 -4.12
CA GLY A 25 -4.64 15.67 -3.97
C GLY A 25 -6.00 15.04 -4.28
N ASP A 26 -6.08 13.71 -4.27
CA ASP A 26 -7.26 12.91 -4.59
C ASP A 26 -8.11 12.55 -3.35
N GLY A 27 -7.84 13.18 -2.21
CA GLY A 27 -8.54 12.93 -0.94
C GLY A 27 -8.13 11.64 -0.23
N ARG A 28 -7.00 11.02 -0.61
CA ARG A 28 -6.49 9.79 0.04
C ARG A 28 -5.22 9.99 0.88
N GLY A 29 -4.74 11.23 0.96
CA GLY A 29 -3.51 11.59 1.65
C GLY A 29 -2.28 11.31 0.77
N TYR A 30 -1.26 10.64 1.31
CA TYR A 30 -0.14 10.17 0.51
C TYR A 30 -0.47 8.82 -0.12
N THR A 31 -0.05 8.60 -1.37
CA THR A 31 -0.16 7.37 -2.15
C THR A 31 1.24 6.82 -2.41
N CYS A 32 1.52 5.58 -1.98
CA CYS A 32 2.88 5.07 -1.86
C CYS A 32 3.03 3.59 -2.24
N GLY A 33 4.19 3.24 -2.80
CA GLY A 33 4.62 1.87 -3.01
C GLY A 33 3.92 1.12 -4.15
N LEU A 34 4.10 -0.20 -4.14
CA LEU A 34 3.80 -1.14 -5.21
C LEU A 34 2.43 -0.98 -5.89
N VAL A 35 1.38 -0.72 -5.10
CA VAL A 35 -0.02 -0.68 -5.55
C VAL A 35 -0.72 0.63 -5.17
N GLY A 36 0.04 1.66 -4.82
CA GLY A 36 -0.53 2.94 -4.40
C GLY A 36 -1.22 2.88 -3.03
N PHE A 37 -0.56 2.31 -2.02
CA PHE A 37 -1.05 2.29 -0.65
C PHE A 37 -1.28 3.71 -0.12
N THR A 38 -2.42 3.98 0.50
CA THR A 38 -2.73 5.35 0.96
C THR A 38 -2.81 5.52 2.47
N THR A 39 -2.42 6.70 2.94
CA THR A 39 -2.51 7.03 4.37
C THR A 39 -3.95 7.22 4.84
N GLY A 40 -4.86 7.62 3.95
CA GLY A 40 -6.27 7.85 4.25
C GLY A 40 -7.15 6.61 4.15
N THR A 41 -6.68 5.53 3.51
CA THR A 41 -7.44 4.27 3.34
C THR A 41 -6.95 3.09 4.19
N ASN A 42 -6.09 3.35 5.18
CA ASN A 42 -5.54 2.39 6.15
C ASN A 42 -4.49 1.41 5.63
N ASP A 43 -4.33 1.27 4.33
CA ASP A 43 -3.45 0.30 3.70
C ASP A 43 -1.97 0.70 3.83
N ALA A 44 -1.61 2.00 3.77
CA ALA A 44 -0.25 2.42 4.12
C ALA A 44 0.09 2.11 5.60
N LEU A 45 -0.89 2.25 6.51
CA LEU A 45 -0.74 1.84 7.91
C LEU A 45 -0.49 0.32 8.01
N ALA A 46 -1.25 -0.49 7.26
CA ALA A 46 -1.06 -1.94 7.25
C ALA A 46 0.37 -2.33 6.84
N VAL A 47 0.93 -1.68 5.83
CA VAL A 47 2.32 -1.90 5.39
C VAL A 47 3.31 -1.56 6.50
N ILE A 48 3.26 -0.33 7.05
CA ILE A 48 4.28 0.08 8.02
C ILE A 48 4.15 -0.67 9.35
N ALA A 49 2.93 -1.04 9.76
CA ALA A 49 2.71 -1.82 10.98
C ALA A 49 3.17 -3.27 10.80
N ALA A 50 3.00 -3.86 9.61
CA ALA A 50 3.55 -5.18 9.30
C ALA A 50 5.08 -5.16 9.28
N TYR A 51 5.68 -4.10 8.73
CA TYR A 51 7.14 -3.93 8.74
C TYR A 51 7.69 -3.72 10.15
N ASP A 52 7.05 -2.87 10.96
CA ASP A 52 7.48 -2.59 12.34
C ASP A 52 7.44 -3.83 13.24
N LYS A 53 6.50 -4.75 13.02
CA LYS A 53 6.48 -6.05 13.71
C LYS A 53 7.72 -6.91 13.43
N LEU A 54 8.30 -6.77 12.23
CA LEU A 54 9.49 -7.54 11.82
C LEU A 54 10.78 -6.78 12.16
N LYS A 55 10.75 -5.45 12.09
CA LYS A 55 11.89 -4.58 12.32
C LYS A 55 11.44 -3.31 13.07
N PRO A 56 11.27 -3.41 14.40
CA PRO A 56 10.76 -2.30 15.20
C PRO A 56 11.74 -1.14 15.25
N GLY A 57 11.20 0.07 15.42
CA GLY A 57 12.02 1.29 15.63
C GLY A 57 12.63 1.88 14.36
N SER A 58 12.08 1.56 13.19
CA SER A 58 12.42 2.22 11.93
C SER A 58 11.97 3.70 11.91
N GLU A 59 12.46 4.48 10.95
CA GLU A 59 11.99 5.86 10.74
C GLU A 59 10.49 5.95 10.41
N LEU A 60 9.89 4.86 9.91
CA LEU A 60 8.46 4.78 9.65
C LEU A 60 7.62 4.56 10.91
N SER A 61 8.22 3.97 11.97
CA SER A 61 7.53 3.62 13.20
C SER A 61 6.92 4.83 13.90
N LYS A 62 7.53 6.01 13.77
CA LYS A 62 7.03 7.27 14.35
C LYS A 62 5.67 7.73 13.78
N PHE A 63 5.29 7.24 12.60
CA PHE A 63 4.03 7.61 11.96
C PHE A 63 2.86 6.69 12.31
N ILE A 64 3.14 5.50 12.88
CA ILE A 64 2.11 4.52 13.26
C ILE A 64 1.02 5.14 14.16
N PRO A 65 1.34 5.94 15.21
CA PRO A 65 0.31 6.51 16.06
C PRO A 65 -0.66 7.45 15.32
N GLU A 66 -0.14 8.31 14.45
CA GLU A 66 -0.98 9.26 13.70
C GLU A 66 -1.80 8.56 12.62
N LEU A 67 -1.21 7.61 11.89
CA LEU A 67 -1.97 6.81 10.93
C LEU A 67 -3.04 5.96 11.63
N THR A 68 -2.76 5.41 12.82
CA THR A 68 -3.77 4.71 13.64
C THR A 68 -4.91 5.64 14.06
N ARG A 69 -4.61 6.92 14.37
CA ARG A 69 -5.64 7.93 14.67
C ARG A 69 -6.50 8.21 13.44
N ILE A 70 -5.88 8.39 12.27
CA ILE A 70 -6.58 8.60 10.99
C ILE A 70 -7.49 7.41 10.67
N SER A 71 -7.01 6.18 10.86
CA SER A 71 -7.78 4.98 10.57
C SER A 71 -9.05 4.82 11.40
N LYS A 72 -9.12 5.46 12.57
CA LYS A 72 -10.28 5.45 13.46
C LYS A 72 -11.35 6.51 13.12
N LEU A 73 -11.08 7.41 12.18
CA LEU A 73 -12.08 8.37 11.70
C LEU A 73 -13.12 7.65 10.83
N ASP A 74 -14.35 8.16 10.77
CA ASP A 74 -15.35 7.61 9.86
C ASP A 74 -14.99 7.89 8.39
N TRP A 75 -15.37 6.99 7.49
CA TRP A 75 -15.00 7.06 6.07
C TRP A 75 -15.53 8.30 5.35
N ASP A 76 -16.65 8.85 5.82
CA ASP A 76 -17.31 10.05 5.31
C ASP A 76 -16.81 11.34 6.00
N THR A 77 -15.88 11.23 6.95
CA THR A 77 -15.37 12.39 7.68
C THR A 77 -14.22 13.07 6.93
N ASN A 78 -14.33 14.40 6.81
CA ASN A 78 -13.23 15.24 6.33
C ASN A 78 -12.01 15.11 7.25
N GLY A 79 -10.85 14.81 6.67
CA GLY A 79 -9.56 14.77 7.38
C GLY A 79 -8.88 13.40 7.43
N ARG A 80 -9.43 12.37 6.79
CA ARG A 80 -8.70 11.11 6.56
C ARG A 80 -7.47 11.29 5.65
N ASP A 81 -7.49 12.29 4.78
CA ASP A 81 -6.41 12.69 3.90
C ASP A 81 -5.41 13.68 4.55
N ASN A 82 -5.57 13.98 5.84
CA ASN A 82 -4.76 14.97 6.53
C ASN A 82 -3.32 14.48 6.71
N THR A 83 -2.38 15.21 6.10
CA THR A 83 -0.94 14.91 6.14
C THR A 83 -0.14 15.85 7.06
N ASN A 84 -0.79 16.74 7.80
CA ASN A 84 -0.13 17.80 8.61
C ASN A 84 0.67 17.27 9.80
N LYS A 85 0.57 15.99 10.13
CA LYS A 85 1.39 15.34 11.17
C LYS A 85 2.26 14.21 10.60
N LEU A 86 2.40 14.16 9.28
CA LEU A 86 3.13 13.14 8.53
C LEU A 86 4.32 13.77 7.76
N GLN A 87 4.90 14.85 8.28
CA GLN A 87 6.10 15.45 7.68
C GLN A 87 7.25 14.44 7.61
N GLY A 88 7.88 14.37 6.44
CA GLY A 88 8.97 13.42 6.16
C GLY A 88 8.50 11.98 5.94
N PHE A 89 7.20 11.70 5.89
CA PHE A 89 6.68 10.35 5.61
C PHE A 89 7.12 9.84 4.24
N THR A 90 6.99 10.67 3.20
CA THR A 90 7.36 10.32 1.81
C THR A 90 8.86 10.02 1.67
N GLU A 91 9.70 10.83 2.31
CA GLU A 91 11.16 10.63 2.34
C GLU A 91 11.53 9.35 3.10
N ALA A 92 10.95 9.11 4.28
CA ALA A 92 11.18 7.88 5.05
C ALA A 92 10.75 6.63 4.27
N TRP A 93 9.58 6.68 3.61
CA TRP A 93 9.10 5.58 2.77
C TRP A 93 10.06 5.27 1.63
N SER A 94 10.46 6.31 0.88
CA SER A 94 11.37 6.18 -0.25
C SER A 94 12.74 5.64 0.19
N LYS A 95 13.33 6.23 1.22
CA LYS A 95 14.63 5.84 1.78
C LYS A 95 14.65 4.38 2.22
N ILE A 96 13.65 3.93 2.99
CA ILE A 96 13.59 2.54 3.46
C ILE A 96 13.32 1.60 2.28
N SER A 97 12.45 1.97 1.34
CA SER A 97 12.18 1.16 0.15
C SER A 97 13.42 0.95 -0.72
N CYS A 98 14.30 1.94 -0.82
CA CYS A 98 15.55 1.84 -1.56
C CYS A 98 16.61 1.00 -0.81
N SER A 99 16.71 1.16 0.51
CA SER A 99 17.80 0.58 1.31
C SER A 99 17.50 -0.80 1.90
N ASP A 100 16.22 -1.14 2.14
CA ASP A 100 15.84 -2.36 2.84
C ASP A 100 14.98 -3.29 1.96
N PRO A 101 15.52 -4.44 1.50
CA PRO A 101 14.73 -5.42 0.75
C PRO A 101 13.57 -6.01 1.55
N LEU A 102 13.65 -6.03 2.89
CA LEU A 102 12.56 -6.51 3.74
C LEU A 102 11.32 -5.63 3.60
N PHE A 103 11.48 -4.31 3.48
CA PHE A 103 10.35 -3.41 3.32
C PHE A 103 9.62 -3.62 1.98
N ARG A 104 10.37 -3.89 0.90
CA ARG A 104 9.77 -4.26 -0.39
C ARG A 104 9.02 -5.58 -0.31
N ALA A 105 9.57 -6.59 0.36
CA ALA A 105 8.90 -7.86 0.59
C ALA A 105 7.62 -7.70 1.44
N VAL A 106 7.60 -6.77 2.40
CA VAL A 106 6.38 -6.45 3.17
C VAL A 106 5.34 -5.77 2.29
N GLN A 107 5.71 -4.85 1.40
CA GLN A 107 4.77 -4.27 0.43
C GLN A 107 4.13 -5.35 -0.44
N ASP A 108 4.92 -6.30 -0.97
CA ASP A 108 4.40 -7.43 -1.73
C ASP A 108 3.40 -8.26 -0.96
N LYS A 109 3.75 -8.63 0.28
CA LYS A 109 2.92 -9.47 1.15
C LYS A 109 1.60 -8.77 1.50
N VAL A 110 1.65 -7.48 1.83
CA VAL A 110 0.44 -6.72 2.18
C VAL A 110 -0.44 -6.52 0.95
N ALA A 111 0.14 -6.24 -0.22
CA ALA A 111 -0.63 -6.19 -1.46
C ALA A 111 -1.32 -7.54 -1.75
N ASP A 112 -0.63 -8.66 -1.53
CA ASP A 112 -1.23 -9.98 -1.73
C ASP A 112 -2.36 -10.25 -0.72
N GLN A 113 -2.19 -9.86 0.54
CA GLN A 113 -3.19 -10.06 1.59
C GLN A 113 -4.44 -9.20 1.39
N LEU A 114 -4.29 -7.96 0.90
CA LEU A 114 -5.39 -7.02 0.74
C LEU A 114 -6.14 -7.18 -0.60
N TYR A 115 -5.42 -7.52 -1.68
CA TYR A 115 -5.99 -7.50 -3.03
C TYR A 115 -5.98 -8.88 -3.69
N LEU A 116 -4.81 -9.55 -3.78
CA LEU A 116 -4.68 -10.79 -4.55
C LEU A 116 -5.44 -11.96 -3.94
N VAL A 117 -5.20 -12.27 -2.66
CA VAL A 117 -5.79 -13.44 -2.01
C VAL A 117 -7.32 -13.33 -1.98
N PRO A 118 -7.93 -12.20 -1.58
CA PRO A 118 -9.38 -12.05 -1.66
C PRO A 118 -9.92 -12.16 -3.10
N GLY A 119 -9.25 -11.53 -4.08
CA GLY A 119 -9.63 -11.61 -5.49
C GLY A 119 -9.63 -13.05 -6.02
N LEU A 120 -8.60 -13.83 -5.69
CA LEU A 120 -8.52 -15.25 -6.07
C LEU A 120 -9.61 -16.10 -5.40
N GLN A 121 -9.92 -15.85 -4.13
CA GLN A 121 -11.00 -16.56 -3.42
C GLN A 121 -12.37 -16.27 -4.05
N LEU A 122 -12.65 -15.01 -4.39
CA LEU A 122 -13.87 -14.62 -5.10
C LEU A 122 -13.93 -15.25 -6.51
N GLY A 123 -12.79 -15.26 -7.22
CA GLY A 123 -12.68 -15.89 -8.52
C GLY A 123 -12.97 -17.39 -8.46
N GLU A 124 -12.40 -18.09 -7.48
CA GLU A 124 -12.66 -19.52 -7.25
C GLU A 124 -14.15 -19.78 -6.95
N ALA A 125 -14.76 -18.98 -6.07
CA ALA A 125 -16.19 -19.09 -5.76
C ALA A 125 -17.09 -18.85 -6.99
N ALA A 126 -16.64 -18.02 -7.93
CA ALA A 126 -17.32 -17.77 -9.20
C ALA A 126 -16.97 -18.79 -10.31
N GLY A 127 -16.15 -19.81 -10.03
CA GLY A 127 -15.74 -20.83 -11.00
C GLY A 127 -14.67 -20.36 -12.00
N VAL A 128 -13.95 -19.27 -11.71
CA VAL A 128 -12.87 -18.75 -12.55
C VAL A 128 -11.63 -19.65 -12.43
N GLN A 129 -11.29 -20.34 -13.51
CA GLN A 129 -10.17 -21.30 -13.52
C GLN A 129 -8.94 -20.80 -14.28
N THR A 130 -9.11 -19.94 -15.29
CA THR A 130 -8.01 -19.51 -16.16
C THR A 130 -7.10 -18.51 -15.47
N ASN A 131 -5.80 -18.54 -15.81
CA ASN A 131 -4.84 -17.57 -15.27
C ASN A 131 -5.16 -16.12 -15.68
N LEU A 132 -5.73 -15.92 -16.87
CA LEU A 132 -6.21 -14.61 -17.30
C LEU A 132 -7.40 -14.15 -16.45
N GLY A 133 -8.39 -15.02 -16.22
CA GLY A 133 -9.53 -14.69 -15.37
C GLY A 133 -9.09 -14.37 -13.94
N LYS A 134 -8.17 -15.15 -13.38
CA LYS A 134 -7.57 -14.87 -12.07
C LYS A 134 -6.84 -13.53 -12.01
N ALA A 135 -6.20 -13.12 -13.10
CA ALA A 135 -5.54 -11.82 -13.19
C ALA A 135 -6.53 -10.65 -13.31
N ILE A 136 -7.76 -10.88 -13.81
CA ILE A 136 -8.85 -9.88 -13.83
C ILE A 136 -9.48 -9.70 -12.45
N MET A 137 -9.48 -10.77 -11.64
CA MET A 137 -9.97 -10.72 -10.26
C MET A 137 -9.01 -10.04 -9.29
N TYR A 138 -7.77 -9.77 -9.72
CA TYR A 138 -6.75 -9.04 -8.97
C TYR A 138 -6.88 -7.54 -9.23
#